data_AF-A0A1D2A7V5-F1
#
_entry.id   AF-A0A1D2A7V5-F1
#
_cell.length_a   1.000
_cell.length_b   1.000
_cell.length_c   1.000
_cell.angle_alpha   90.00
_cell.angle_beta   90.00
_cell.angle_gamma   90.00
#
_symmetry.space_group_name_H-M   'P 1'
#
loop_
_entity.id
_entity.type
_entity.pdbx_description
1 polymer ?
#
loop_
_entity_poly.entity_id
_entity_poly.type
_entity_poly.pdbx_seq_one_letter_code
_entity_poly.pdbx_strand_id
1 'polypeptide(L)'
;MSFDFLASQKRLEQRGKAFDEKTRRRAEVERQQKERAAARAAALEQAQRERRLEQAAAEQAERDHLAAELERNRGVTWRARLAAVPLPDAVAAGKGLRRAADKILLPASAGRLLMDQGAPRNGAMHFELVCPATGAHTHAGLLEFTAAEGQA
;
A
#
# COMPACT_ATOMS: atom_id res chain seq x y z
N MET A 1 75.33 -19.96 38.06
CA MET A 1 74.89 -19.04 36.98
C MET A 1 74.07 -19.70 35.85
N SER A 2 73.86 -21.02 35.84
CA SER A 2 73.09 -21.71 34.77
C SER A 2 71.57 -21.73 34.96
N PHE A 3 71.08 -21.64 36.20
CA PHE A 3 69.64 -21.70 36.52
C PHE A 3 68.85 -20.45 36.08
N ASP A 4 69.47 -19.25 36.15
CA ASP A 4 68.82 -18.00 35.74
C ASP A 4 68.64 -17.90 34.21
N PHE A 5 69.56 -18.47 33.44
CA PHE A 5 69.48 -18.47 31.98
C PHE A 5 68.33 -19.34 31.47
N LEU A 6 68.16 -20.54 32.06
CA LEU A 6 67.04 -21.44 31.75
C LEU A 6 65.68 -20.86 32.17
N ALA A 7 65.61 -20.21 33.33
CA ALA A 7 64.39 -19.54 33.79
C ALA A 7 64.03 -18.31 32.94
N SER A 8 65.03 -17.62 32.40
CA SER A 8 64.86 -16.50 31.46
C SER A 8 64.36 -16.97 30.10
N GLN A 9 64.95 -18.02 29.51
CA GLN A 9 64.46 -18.63 28.26
C GLN A 9 63.01 -19.09 28.37
N LYS A 10 62.66 -19.80 29.46
CA LYS A 10 61.31 -20.31 29.67
C LYS A 10 60.27 -19.19 29.80
N ARG A 11 60.62 -18.05 30.42
CA ARG A 11 59.76 -16.86 30.48
C ARG A 11 59.58 -16.20 29.10
N LEU A 12 60.62 -16.20 28.28
CA LEU A 12 60.60 -15.62 26.94
C LEU A 12 59.73 -16.46 25.98
N GLU A 13 59.85 -17.79 26.04
CA GLU A 13 58.99 -18.71 25.29
C GLU A 13 57.52 -18.64 25.72
N GLN A 14 57.24 -18.55 27.02
CA GLN A 14 55.87 -18.37 27.53
C GLN A 14 55.26 -17.04 27.08
N ARG A 15 56.05 -15.96 27.04
CA ARG A 15 55.60 -14.66 26.51
C ARG A 15 55.35 -14.70 25.00
N GLY A 16 56.19 -15.39 24.23
CA GLY A 16 55.99 -15.60 22.78
C GLY A 16 54.70 -16.36 22.50
N LYS A 17 54.49 -17.50 23.18
CA LYS A 17 53.26 -18.31 23.04
C LYS A 17 52.00 -17.52 23.42
N ALA A 18 52.05 -16.74 24.50
CA ALA A 18 50.92 -15.90 24.92
C ALA A 18 50.62 -14.77 23.92
N PHE A 19 51.63 -14.20 23.26
CA PHE A 19 51.44 -13.21 22.21
C PHE A 19 50.83 -13.81 20.94
N ASP A 20 51.28 -15.00 20.56
CA ASP A 20 50.75 -15.72 19.40
C ASP A 20 49.28 -16.14 19.63
N GLU A 21 48.95 -16.66 20.81
CA GLU A 21 47.56 -16.97 21.16
C GLU A 21 46.66 -15.73 21.16
N LYS A 22 47.15 -14.60 21.69
CA LYS A 22 46.41 -13.33 21.68
C LYS A 22 46.18 -12.83 20.26
N THR A 23 47.17 -12.99 19.38
CA THR A 23 47.07 -12.59 17.96
C THR A 23 46.08 -13.48 17.20
N ARG A 24 46.13 -14.81 17.43
CA ARG A 24 45.17 -15.77 16.86
C ARG A 24 43.73 -15.48 17.30
N ARG A 25 43.50 -15.27 18.60
CA ARG A 25 42.17 -14.92 19.13
C ARG A 25 41.64 -13.61 18.55
N ARG A 26 42.50 -12.60 18.40
CA ARG A 26 42.10 -11.32 17.75
C ARG A 26 41.71 -11.52 16.29
N ALA A 27 42.48 -12.31 15.54
CA ALA A 27 42.17 -12.62 14.15
C ALA A 27 40.86 -13.42 14.00
N GLU A 28 40.59 -14.37 14.89
CA GLU A 28 39.33 -15.13 14.91
C GLU A 28 38.13 -14.24 15.23
N VAL A 29 38.24 -13.36 16.24
CA VAL A 29 37.19 -12.39 16.57
C VAL A 29 36.93 -11.44 15.40
N GLU A 30 37.98 -10.94 14.74
CA GLU A 30 37.84 -10.06 13.58
C GLU A 30 37.15 -10.77 12.40
N ARG A 31 37.50 -12.03 12.13
CA ARG A 31 36.84 -12.86 11.12
C ARG A 31 35.35 -13.04 11.44
N GLN A 32 35.02 -13.42 12.67
CA GLN A 32 33.62 -13.60 13.09
C GLN A 32 32.83 -12.28 13.03
N GLN A 33 33.45 -11.15 13.35
CA GLN A 33 32.81 -9.84 13.24
C GLN A 33 32.55 -9.46 11.78
N LYS A 34 33.51 -9.71 10.87
CA LYS A 34 33.35 -9.49 9.43
C LYS A 34 32.23 -10.36 8.84
N GLU A 35 32.18 -11.64 9.19
CA GLU A 35 31.11 -12.54 8.74
C GLU A 35 29.73 -12.10 9.25
N ARG A 36 29.63 -11.72 10.54
CA ARG A 36 28.37 -11.19 11.10
C ARG A 36 27.97 -9.84 10.49
N ALA A 37 28.93 -9.01 10.11
CA ALA A 37 28.64 -7.74 9.42
C ALA A 37 28.13 -8.01 7.99
N ALA A 38 28.78 -8.90 7.25
CA ALA A 38 28.36 -9.30 5.91
C ALA A 38 26.98 -9.98 5.92
N ALA A 39 26.72 -10.88 6.87
CA ALA A 39 25.42 -11.52 7.03
C ALA A 39 24.31 -10.49 7.32
N ARG A 40 24.58 -9.50 8.18
CA ARG A 40 23.62 -8.42 8.46
C ARG A 40 23.37 -7.53 7.24
N ALA A 41 24.42 -7.18 6.49
CA ALA A 41 24.28 -6.41 5.27
C ALA A 41 23.42 -7.16 4.23
N ALA A 42 23.69 -8.46 4.02
CA ALA A 42 22.93 -9.30 3.12
C ALA A 42 21.45 -9.43 3.54
N ALA A 43 21.17 -9.60 4.85
CA ALA A 43 19.80 -9.67 5.35
C ALA A 43 19.03 -8.35 5.12
N LEU A 44 19.69 -7.20 5.32
CA LEU A 44 19.10 -5.90 5.05
C LEU A 44 18.81 -5.69 3.56
N GLU A 45 19.74 -6.08 2.70
CA GLU A 45 19.55 -6.01 1.24
C GLU A 45 18.40 -6.90 0.77
N GLN A 46 18.31 -8.12 1.29
CA GLN A 46 17.20 -9.05 1.01
C GLN A 46 15.87 -8.46 1.46
N ALA A 47 15.77 -7.97 2.70
CA ALA A 47 14.54 -7.35 3.20
C ALA A 47 14.14 -6.10 2.37
N GLN A 48 15.11 -5.29 1.93
CA GLN A 48 14.82 -4.16 1.04
C GLN A 48 14.38 -4.60 -0.35
N ARG A 49 14.94 -5.68 -0.88
CA ARG A 49 14.51 -6.27 -2.15
C ARG A 49 13.10 -6.82 -2.05
N GLU A 50 12.78 -7.55 -1.00
CA GLU A 50 11.43 -8.07 -0.74
C GLU A 50 10.42 -6.93 -0.64
N ARG A 51 10.70 -5.89 0.15
CA ARG A 51 9.83 -4.70 0.23
C ARG A 51 9.61 -4.03 -1.12
N ARG A 52 10.65 -3.91 -1.96
CA ARG A 52 10.51 -3.36 -3.32
C ARG A 52 9.64 -4.24 -4.21
N LEU A 53 9.77 -5.56 -4.09
CA LEU A 53 8.94 -6.52 -4.83
C LEU A 53 7.48 -6.47 -4.37
N GLU A 54 7.24 -6.40 -3.06
CA GLU A 54 5.89 -6.27 -2.49
C GLU A 54 5.22 -4.97 -2.92
N GLN A 55 5.94 -3.84 -2.88
CA GLN A 55 5.43 -2.55 -3.37
C GLN A 55 5.10 -2.61 -4.86
N ALA A 56 6.00 -3.14 -5.69
CA ALA A 56 5.75 -3.29 -7.12
C ALA A 56 4.57 -4.23 -7.42
N ALA A 57 4.41 -5.31 -6.65
CA ALA A 57 3.29 -6.22 -6.79
C ALA A 57 1.96 -5.56 -6.38
N ALA A 58 1.94 -4.78 -5.31
CA ALA A 58 0.76 -4.02 -4.89
C ALA A 58 0.38 -2.96 -5.93
N GLU A 59 1.36 -2.21 -6.45
CA GLU A 59 1.13 -1.24 -7.53
C GLU A 59 0.58 -1.92 -8.80
N GLN A 60 1.12 -3.07 -9.18
CA GLN A 60 0.64 -3.81 -10.34
C GLN A 60 -0.79 -4.32 -10.12
N ALA A 61 -1.11 -4.85 -8.94
CA ALA A 61 -2.45 -5.32 -8.60
C ALA A 61 -3.49 -4.19 -8.65
N GLU A 62 -3.16 -3.00 -8.14
CA GLU A 62 -4.03 -1.82 -8.24
C GLU A 62 -4.25 -1.39 -9.70
N ARG A 63 -3.20 -1.42 -10.53
CA ARG A 63 -3.32 -1.09 -11.96
C ARG A 63 -4.19 -2.09 -12.70
N ASP A 64 -4.03 -3.37 -12.42
CA ASP A 64 -4.83 -4.43 -13.03
C ASP A 64 -6.30 -4.33 -12.58
N HIS A 65 -6.54 -4.01 -11.30
CA HIS A 65 -7.89 -3.76 -10.79
C HIS A 65 -8.57 -2.58 -11.51
N LEU A 66 -7.89 -1.45 -11.62
CA LEU A 66 -8.40 -0.26 -12.32
C LEU A 66 -8.65 -0.53 -13.80
N ALA A 67 -7.76 -1.27 -14.46
CA ALA A 67 -7.94 -1.67 -15.85
C ALA A 67 -9.18 -2.56 -16.02
N ALA A 68 -9.39 -3.53 -15.13
CA ALA A 68 -10.55 -4.40 -15.13
C ALA A 68 -11.86 -3.64 -14.83
N GLU A 69 -11.85 -2.63 -13.96
CA GLU A 69 -12.99 -1.73 -13.74
C GLU A 69 -13.33 -0.92 -15.00
N LEU A 70 -12.32 -0.31 -15.63
CA LEU A 70 -12.49 0.45 -16.86
C LEU A 70 -13.05 -0.42 -17.98
N GLU A 71 -12.53 -1.63 -18.17
CA GLU A 71 -13.03 -2.54 -19.20
C GLU A 71 -14.49 -2.94 -18.94
N ARG A 72 -14.83 -3.33 -17.70
CA ARG A 72 -16.21 -3.66 -17.30
C ARG A 72 -17.16 -2.49 -17.51
N ASN A 73 -16.72 -1.26 -17.24
CA ASN A 73 -17.50 -0.04 -17.41
C ASN A 73 -17.34 0.59 -18.80
N ARG A 74 -16.83 -0.15 -19.80
CA ARG A 74 -16.68 0.29 -21.20
C ARG A 74 -15.98 1.65 -21.32
N GLY A 75 -14.91 1.84 -20.55
CA GLY A 75 -14.05 3.03 -20.58
C GLY A 75 -14.53 4.19 -19.71
N VAL A 76 -15.59 4.03 -18.92
CA VAL A 76 -16.12 5.07 -18.04
C VAL A 76 -15.71 4.82 -16.60
N THR A 77 -15.13 5.83 -15.95
CA THR A 77 -14.82 5.78 -14.52
C THR A 77 -15.10 7.11 -13.84
N TRP A 78 -15.75 7.03 -12.69
CA TRP A 78 -16.02 8.20 -11.85
C TRP A 78 -16.14 7.77 -10.39
N ARG A 79 -15.43 8.48 -9.52
CA ARG A 79 -15.46 8.29 -8.07
C ARG A 79 -15.37 9.64 -7.40
N ALA A 80 -16.28 9.92 -6.48
CA ALA A 80 -16.26 11.13 -5.67
C ALA A 80 -16.71 10.83 -4.23
N ARG A 81 -16.24 11.64 -3.29
CA ARG A 81 -16.74 11.66 -1.92
C ARG A 81 -17.67 12.86 -1.79
N LEU A 82 -18.96 12.59 -1.61
CA LEU A 82 -20.00 13.61 -1.52
C LEU A 82 -20.71 13.50 -0.16
N ALA A 83 -21.25 14.63 0.32
CA ALA A 83 -22.09 14.64 1.50
C ALA A 83 -23.47 14.08 1.17
N ALA A 84 -23.89 13.02 1.88
CA ALA A 84 -25.19 12.41 1.68
C ALA A 84 -26.30 13.32 2.23
N VAL A 85 -27.27 13.67 1.39
CA VAL A 85 -28.45 14.47 1.77
C VAL A 85 -29.71 13.68 1.42
N PRO A 86 -30.72 13.61 2.32
CA PRO A 86 -31.97 12.94 2.01
C PRO A 86 -32.64 13.53 0.78
N LEU A 87 -33.08 12.65 -0.14
CA LEU A 87 -33.83 13.06 -1.32
C LEU A 87 -35.13 13.75 -0.88
N PRO A 88 -35.42 14.99 -1.35
CA PRO A 88 -36.63 15.68 -0.95
C PRO A 88 -37.89 14.94 -1.42
N ASP A 89 -38.87 14.75 -0.53
CA ASP A 89 -40.13 14.05 -0.82
C ASP A 89 -40.89 14.66 -2.00
N ALA A 90 -40.79 15.98 -2.19
CA ALA A 90 -41.39 16.68 -3.33
C ALA A 90 -40.83 16.21 -4.68
N VAL A 91 -39.52 15.92 -4.75
CA VAL A 91 -38.86 15.40 -5.95
C VAL A 91 -39.27 13.95 -6.21
N ALA A 92 -39.35 13.15 -5.13
CA ALA A 92 -39.79 11.75 -5.21
C ALA A 92 -41.25 11.62 -5.67
N ALA A 93 -42.16 12.41 -5.08
CA ALA A 93 -43.57 12.43 -5.40
C ALA A 93 -43.84 13.00 -6.80
N GLY A 94 -43.16 14.09 -7.17
CA GLY A 94 -43.31 14.72 -8.48
C GLY A 94 -42.90 13.83 -9.66
N LYS A 95 -42.03 12.84 -9.43
CA LYS A 95 -41.59 11.87 -10.43
C LYS A 95 -42.29 10.50 -10.32
N GLY A 96 -43.26 10.36 -9.42
CA GLY A 96 -44.00 9.11 -9.22
C GLY A 96 -43.11 7.94 -8.78
N LEU A 97 -42.00 8.21 -8.07
CA LEU A 97 -41.05 7.18 -7.68
C LEU A 97 -41.63 6.29 -6.58
N ARG A 98 -41.89 5.02 -6.91
CA ARG A 98 -42.30 4.00 -5.91
C ARG A 98 -41.19 3.65 -4.91
N ARG A 99 -39.93 3.82 -5.29
CA ARG A 99 -38.73 3.52 -4.47
C ARG A 99 -37.74 4.66 -4.57
N ALA A 100 -38.04 5.75 -3.87
CA ALA A 100 -37.17 6.91 -3.79
C ALA A 100 -35.79 6.58 -3.20
N ALA A 101 -35.73 5.62 -2.27
CA ALA A 101 -34.51 5.21 -1.59
C ALA A 101 -33.45 4.52 -2.49
N ASP A 102 -33.84 4.03 -3.67
CA ASP A 102 -32.92 3.35 -4.60
C ASP A 102 -32.29 4.34 -5.61
N LYS A 103 -32.55 5.63 -5.45
CA LYS A 103 -32.21 6.68 -6.41
C LYS A 103 -31.40 7.80 -5.76
N ILE A 104 -30.38 8.26 -6.49
CA ILE A 104 -29.51 9.36 -6.07
C ILE A 104 -29.58 10.53 -7.04
N LEU A 105 -29.32 11.73 -6.52
CA LEU A 105 -29.03 12.91 -7.30
C LEU A 105 -27.53 13.13 -7.29
N LEU A 106 -26.96 13.59 -8.40
CA LEU A 106 -25.55 13.97 -8.45
C LEU A 106 -25.41 15.43 -8.87
N PRO A 107 -24.27 16.08 -8.59
CA PRO A 107 -24.03 17.43 -9.05
C PRO A 107 -23.89 17.51 -10.58
N ALA A 108 -24.15 18.69 -11.14
CA ALA A 108 -23.99 18.94 -12.57
C ALA A 108 -22.54 18.73 -13.05
N SER A 109 -21.57 19.03 -12.19
CA SER A 109 -20.14 18.76 -12.45
C SER A 109 -19.85 17.28 -12.72
N ALA A 110 -20.45 16.38 -11.94
CA ALA A 110 -20.36 14.94 -12.14
C ALA A 110 -20.99 14.51 -13.47
N GLY A 111 -22.16 15.09 -13.78
CA GLY A 111 -22.84 14.87 -15.05
C GLY A 111 -21.95 15.22 -16.25
N ARG A 112 -21.33 16.40 -16.25
CA ARG A 112 -20.44 16.81 -17.34
C ARG A 112 -19.28 15.83 -17.56
N LEU A 113 -18.61 15.42 -16.48
CA LEU A 113 -17.51 14.46 -16.56
C LEU A 113 -17.94 13.10 -17.14
N LEU A 114 -19.09 12.59 -16.70
CA LEU A 114 -19.63 11.32 -17.19
C LEU A 114 -20.06 11.41 -18.66
N MET A 115 -20.63 12.54 -19.07
CA MET A 115 -21.03 12.80 -20.45
C MET A 115 -19.81 12.89 -21.37
N ASP A 116 -18.76 13.59 -20.94
CA ASP A 116 -17.50 13.71 -21.68
C ASP A 116 -16.82 12.34 -21.90
N GLN A 117 -17.00 11.41 -20.95
CA GLN A 117 -16.55 10.02 -21.07
C GLN A 117 -17.49 9.12 -21.89
N GLY A 118 -18.65 9.61 -22.31
CA GLY A 118 -19.63 8.84 -23.06
C GLY A 118 -20.48 7.88 -22.24
N ALA A 119 -20.63 8.09 -20.92
CA ALA A 119 -21.43 7.25 -20.02
C ALA A 119 -22.84 6.91 -20.50
N PRO A 120 -23.61 7.81 -21.14
CA PRO A 120 -24.96 7.47 -21.64
C PRO A 120 -24.98 6.34 -22.67
N ARG A 121 -23.87 6.09 -23.38
CA ARG A 121 -23.75 4.99 -24.35
C ARG A 121 -23.77 3.61 -23.67
N ASN A 122 -23.51 3.56 -22.37
CA ASN A 122 -23.51 2.33 -21.56
C ASN A 122 -24.89 1.99 -20.99
N GLY A 123 -25.91 2.83 -21.23
CA GLY A 123 -27.27 2.63 -20.74
C GLY A 123 -27.52 3.35 -19.42
N ALA A 124 -28.39 2.78 -18.59
CA ALA A 124 -28.77 3.38 -17.31
C ALA A 124 -27.59 3.39 -16.32
N MET A 125 -27.28 4.57 -15.78
CA MET A 125 -26.18 4.74 -14.85
C MET A 125 -26.55 4.26 -13.45
N HIS A 126 -25.71 3.39 -12.90
CA HIS A 126 -25.77 2.89 -11.53
C HIS A 126 -24.45 3.20 -10.86
N PHE A 127 -24.51 3.52 -9.58
CA PHE A 127 -23.35 3.90 -8.78
C PHE A 127 -23.25 2.98 -7.57
N GLU A 128 -22.04 2.54 -7.29
CA GLU A 128 -21.69 1.95 -6.01
C GLU A 128 -21.56 3.07 -4.96
N LEU A 129 -22.24 2.89 -3.83
CA LEU A 129 -22.19 3.78 -2.68
C LEU A 129 -21.43 3.06 -1.57
N VAL A 130 -20.40 3.73 -1.06
CA VAL A 130 -19.57 3.22 0.04
C VAL A 130 -19.78 4.09 1.25
N CYS A 131 -20.28 3.52 2.34
CA CYS A 131 -20.36 4.21 3.62
C CYS A 131 -19.01 4.12 4.35
N PRO A 132 -18.24 5.21 4.50
CA PRO A 132 -16.89 5.12 5.06
C PRO A 132 -16.88 4.74 6.55
N ALA A 133 -17.97 4.99 7.27
CA ALA A 133 -18.07 4.70 8.70
C ALA A 133 -18.26 3.20 8.99
N THR A 134 -19.02 2.50 8.15
CA THR A 134 -19.35 1.08 8.34
C THR A 134 -18.61 0.16 7.37
N GLY A 135 -18.02 0.70 6.30
CA GLY A 135 -17.49 -0.08 5.18
C GLY A 135 -18.58 -0.79 4.38
N ALA A 136 -19.86 -0.42 4.54
CA ALA A 136 -20.95 -1.03 3.81
C ALA A 136 -20.98 -0.53 2.36
N HIS A 137 -21.26 -1.46 1.44
CA HIS A 137 -21.37 -1.21 0.01
C HIS A 137 -22.82 -1.44 -0.44
N THR A 138 -23.40 -0.47 -1.14
CA THR A 138 -24.73 -0.57 -1.73
C THR A 138 -24.71 -0.01 -3.16
N HIS A 139 -25.78 -0.23 -3.92
CA HIS A 139 -25.87 0.27 -5.29
C HIS A 139 -27.15 1.08 -5.46
N ALA A 140 -27.05 2.22 -6.13
CA ALA A 140 -28.20 3.07 -6.43
C ALA A 140 -28.19 3.51 -7.90
N GLY A 141 -29.39 3.71 -8.44
CA GLY A 141 -29.53 4.27 -9.78
C GLY A 141 -29.48 5.79 -9.76
N LEU A 142 -28.92 6.38 -10.81
CA LEU A 142 -29.01 7.83 -10.99
C LEU A 142 -30.44 8.25 -11.31
N LEU A 143 -30.91 9.33 -10.67
CA LEU A 143 -32.14 10.01 -11.04
C LEU A 143 -31.89 11.17 -12.00
N GLU A 144 -31.03 12.12 -11.61
CA GLU A 144 -30.64 13.27 -12.43
C GLU A 144 -29.43 14.01 -11.82
N PHE A 145 -28.91 15.00 -12.57
CA PHE A 145 -27.77 15.81 -12.19
C PHE A 145 -28.16 17.20 -11.64
N THR A 146 -28.95 17.23 -10.55
CA THR A 146 -29.49 18.47 -9.97
C THR A 146 -29.08 18.72 -8.52
N ALA A 147 -28.23 17.85 -7.94
CA ALA A 147 -27.74 18.06 -6.58
C ALA A 147 -26.83 19.30 -6.51
N ALA A 148 -26.75 19.91 -5.33
CA ALA A 148 -25.77 20.95 -5.07
C ALA A 148 -24.35 20.37 -5.13
N GLU A 149 -23.39 21.19 -5.55
CA GLU A 149 -21.99 20.77 -5.62
C GLU A 149 -21.48 20.26 -4.26
N GLY A 150 -20.83 19.09 -4.29
CA GLY A 150 -20.37 18.41 -3.08
C GLY A 150 -21.43 17.56 -2.35
N GLN A 151 -22.66 17.46 -2.86
CA GLN A 151 -23.76 16.70 -2.26
C GLN A 151 -24.28 15.60 -3.18
N ALA A 152 -24.88 14.56 -2.60
CA ALA A 152 -25.55 13.46 -3.30
C ALA A 152 -26.77 12.94 -2.52
#